data_AF-A0A1V6F8P3-F1
#
_entry.id   AF-A0A1V6F8P3-F1
#
_cell.length_a   1.000
_cell.length_b   1.000
_cell.length_c   1.000
_cell.angle_alpha   90.00
_cell.angle_beta   90.00
_cell.angle_gamma   90.00
#
_symmetry.space_group_name_H-M   'P 1'
#
loop_
_entity.id
_entity.type
_entity.pdbx_description
1 polymer ?
#
loop_
_entity_poly.entity_id
_entity_poly.type
_entity_poly.pdbx_seq_one_letter_code
_entity_poly.pdbx_strand_id
1 'polypeptide(L)'
;MSEDLQINFENLLKLGYAVVDVRYKDYDVCQDSLKLVIARVDSDRDEFYQDMLKQYTSIEFKPSEMFEVWTEILNHKIVTSKALNRDIAIKVAALDYIETVYKAR
;
A
#
# COMPACT_ATOMS: atom_id res chain seq x y z
N MET A 1 0.14 10.75 -18.82
CA MET A 1 0.31 9.30 -18.79
C MET A 1 0.78 8.97 -17.38
N SER A 2 -0.02 8.25 -16.61
CA SER A 2 0.40 7.76 -15.30
C SER A 2 1.48 6.71 -15.58
N GLU A 3 2.69 6.87 -15.06
CA GLU A 3 3.63 5.76 -15.02
C GLU A 3 2.98 4.65 -14.19
N ASP A 4 2.77 3.49 -14.78
CA ASP A 4 2.20 2.35 -14.07
C ASP A 4 3.18 1.97 -12.96
N LEU A 5 2.70 1.96 -11.71
CA LEU A 5 3.50 1.60 -10.55
C LEU A 5 3.92 0.13 -10.67
N GLN A 6 5.18 -0.13 -11.02
CA GLN A 6 5.74 -1.48 -11.11
C GLN A 6 6.63 -1.78 -9.92
N ILE A 7 6.11 -2.51 -8.95
CA ILE A 7 6.83 -2.93 -7.75
C ILE A 7 6.82 -4.45 -7.66
N ASN A 8 8.00 -5.05 -7.47
CA ASN A 8 8.12 -6.48 -7.20
C ASN A 8 8.04 -6.74 -5.69
N PHE A 9 6.82 -6.82 -5.18
CA PHE A 9 6.55 -7.00 -3.75
C PHE A 9 7.12 -8.31 -3.20
N GLU A 10 7.05 -9.39 -3.99
CA GLU A 10 7.56 -10.71 -3.59
C GLU A 10 9.07 -10.66 -3.34
N ASN A 11 9.84 -10.08 -4.25
CA ASN A 11 11.30 -9.96 -4.08
C ASN A 11 11.66 -9.03 -2.93
N LEU A 12 10.94 -7.93 -2.74
CA LEU A 12 11.16 -7.04 -1.60
C LEU A 12 10.94 -7.80 -0.29
N LEU A 13 9.83 -8.54 -0.16
CA LEU A 13 9.55 -9.32 1.03
C LEU A 13 10.60 -10.40 1.27
N LYS A 14 11.05 -11.14 0.26
CA LYS A 14 12.14 -12.12 0.39
C LYS A 14 13.41 -11.50 0.95
N LEU A 15 13.71 -10.25 0.57
CA LEU A 15 14.85 -9.48 1.07
C LEU A 15 14.60 -8.85 2.46
N GLY A 16 13.40 -8.97 3.00
CA GLY A 16 13.01 -8.42 4.31
C GLY A 16 12.56 -6.96 4.24
N TYR A 17 11.99 -6.53 3.11
CA TYR A 17 11.53 -5.17 2.89
C TYR A 17 10.07 -5.13 2.42
N ALA A 18 9.36 -4.05 2.76
CA ALA A 18 7.99 -3.81 2.34
C ALA A 18 7.75 -2.34 1.99
N VAL A 19 6.77 -2.09 1.12
CA VAL A 19 6.35 -0.74 0.74
C VAL A 19 5.25 -0.27 1.67
N VAL A 20 5.52 0.80 2.41
CA VAL A 20 4.63 1.36 3.44
C VAL A 20 4.55 2.89 3.36
N ASP A 21 3.67 3.47 4.16
CA ASP A 21 3.55 4.91 4.31
C ASP A 21 4.70 5.44 5.19
N VAL A 22 5.32 6.56 4.79
CA VAL A 22 6.41 7.17 5.58
C VAL A 22 5.92 7.60 6.98
N ARG A 23 4.61 7.83 7.15
CA ARG A 23 4.03 8.35 8.39
C ARG A 23 4.11 7.41 9.59
N TYR A 24 4.43 6.13 9.39
CA TYR A 24 4.45 5.13 10.46
C TYR A 24 5.83 4.86 11.06
N LYS A 25 6.89 5.50 10.57
CA LYS A 25 8.25 5.36 11.10
C LYS A 25 8.94 6.73 11.11
N ASP A 26 9.85 6.93 12.06
CA ASP A 26 10.70 8.12 12.13
C ASP A 26 11.73 8.08 10.99
N TYR A 27 11.31 8.46 9.79
CA TYR A 27 12.17 8.63 8.62
C TYR A 27 12.25 10.11 8.25
N ASP A 28 13.40 10.51 7.69
CA ASP A 28 13.55 11.83 7.06
C ASP A 28 12.55 11.93 5.89
N VAL A 29 11.57 12.82 6.05
CA VAL A 29 10.49 12.99 5.08
C VAL A 29 11.00 13.83 3.91
N CYS A 30 11.08 13.23 2.72
CA CYS A 30 11.36 13.97 1.48
C CYS A 30 10.19 14.92 1.14
N GLN A 31 10.46 15.97 0.35
CA GLN A 31 9.45 16.91 -0.17
C GLN A 31 8.59 16.31 -1.29
N ASP A 32 8.67 15.00 -1.50
CA ASP A 32 7.88 14.31 -2.51
C ASP A 32 6.38 14.40 -2.23
N SER A 33 5.62 14.56 -3.31
CA SER A 33 4.15 14.64 -3.28
C SER A 33 3.49 13.35 -2.82
N LEU A 34 4.18 12.21 -2.97
CA LEU A 34 3.71 10.88 -2.59
C LEU A 34 4.63 10.29 -1.54
N LYS A 35 4.05 9.95 -0.39
CA LYS A 35 4.82 9.52 0.79
C LYS A 35 4.90 8.00 0.95
N LEU A 36 5.49 7.33 -0.04
CA LEU A 36 5.77 5.88 0.00
C LEU A 36 7.25 5.62 0.28
N VAL A 37 7.56 4.60 1.09
CA VAL A 37 8.94 4.18 1.39
C VAL A 37 9.08 2.66 1.41
N ILE A 38 10.29 2.18 1.14
CA ILE A 38 10.67 0.79 1.36
C ILE A 38 11.25 0.67 2.78
N ALA A 39 10.60 -0.09 3.65
CA ALA A 39 10.99 -0.27 5.04
C ALA A 39 11.37 -1.72 5.32
N ARG A 40 12.36 -1.93 6.19
CA ARG A 40 12.71 -3.27 6.70
C ARG A 40 11.57 -3.82 7.56
N VAL A 41 11.26 -5.11 7.37
CA VAL A 41 10.28 -5.90 8.12
C VAL A 41 10.99 -7.06 8.82
N ASP A 42 10.82 -7.12 10.14
CA ASP A 42 11.53 -8.07 11.01
C ASP A 42 10.66 -9.31 11.40
N SER A 43 9.38 -9.32 11.03
CA SER A 43 8.39 -10.38 11.30
C SER A 43 8.20 -11.35 10.12
N ASP A 44 7.31 -12.35 10.29
CA ASP A 44 6.95 -13.32 9.26
C ASP A 44 6.51 -12.61 7.98
N ARG A 45 7.27 -12.84 6.90
CA ARG A 45 7.32 -11.94 5.74
C ARG A 45 6.19 -12.23 4.75
N ASP A 46 5.73 -13.47 4.72
CA ASP A 46 4.79 -13.97 3.73
C ASP A 46 3.38 -13.41 3.95
N GLU A 47 3.02 -13.09 5.19
CA GLU A 47 1.70 -12.59 5.58
C GLU A 47 1.64 -11.06 5.74
N PHE A 48 2.76 -10.35 5.57
CA PHE A 48 2.87 -8.92 5.91
C PHE A 48 1.77 -8.05 5.27
N TYR A 49 1.58 -8.14 3.95
CA TYR A 49 0.57 -7.31 3.27
C TYR A 49 -0.86 -7.78 3.57
N GLN A 50 -1.06 -9.08 3.79
CA GLN A 50 -2.34 -9.64 4.15
C GLN A 50 -2.79 -9.13 5.54
N ASP A 51 -1.88 -9.18 6.51
CA ASP A 51 -2.09 -8.67 7.87
C ASP A 51 -2.35 -7.16 7.86
N MET A 52 -1.56 -6.40 7.09
CA MET A 52 -1.73 -4.96 6.96
C MET A 52 -3.10 -4.58 6.42
N LEU A 53 -3.58 -5.27 5.38
CA LEU A 53 -4.91 -4.99 4.86
C LEU A 53 -6.01 -5.44 5.78
N LYS A 54 -5.90 -6.63 6.38
CA LYS A 54 -6.86 -7.07 7.40
C LYS A 54 -6.93 -6.06 8.54
N GLN A 55 -5.80 -5.50 8.96
CA GLN A 55 -5.76 -4.44 9.97
C GLN A 55 -6.42 -3.13 9.50
N TYR A 56 -6.25 -2.77 8.23
CA TYR A 56 -6.83 -1.54 7.69
C TYR A 56 -8.32 -1.62 7.41
N THR A 57 -8.80 -2.74 6.89
CA THR A 57 -10.13 -2.88 6.30
C THR A 57 -11.03 -3.85 7.06
N SER A 58 -10.47 -4.65 7.98
CA SER A 58 -11.14 -5.79 8.65
C SER A 58 -11.62 -6.90 7.69
N ILE A 59 -11.15 -6.90 6.43
CA ILE A 59 -11.50 -7.90 5.40
C ILE A 59 -10.37 -8.92 5.28
N GLU A 60 -10.72 -10.19 5.07
CA GLU A 60 -9.77 -11.23 4.71
C GLU A 60 -9.59 -11.31 3.20
N PHE A 61 -8.35 -11.16 2.75
CA PHE A 61 -7.95 -11.30 1.34
C PHE A 61 -7.29 -12.65 1.12
N LYS A 62 -7.46 -13.22 -0.07
CA LYS A 62 -6.72 -14.43 -0.45
C LYS A 62 -5.25 -14.07 -0.69
N PRO A 63 -4.28 -14.91 -0.28
CA PRO A 63 -2.88 -14.67 -0.59
C PRO A 63 -2.61 -14.48 -2.10
N SER A 64 -3.38 -15.18 -2.94
CA SER A 64 -3.25 -15.14 -4.40
C SER A 64 -3.58 -13.80 -5.05
N GLU A 65 -4.43 -12.97 -4.42
CA GLU A 65 -4.79 -11.64 -4.95
C GLU A 65 -3.96 -10.53 -4.28
N MET A 66 -2.99 -10.90 -3.42
CA MET A 66 -2.52 -9.92 -2.46
C MET A 66 -1.71 -8.77 -3.11
N PHE A 67 -0.77 -9.11 -3.99
CA PHE A 67 0.05 -8.09 -4.63
C PHE A 67 -0.76 -7.22 -5.61
N GLU A 68 -1.82 -7.78 -6.21
CA GLU A 68 -2.72 -7.06 -7.10
C GLU A 68 -3.50 -6.00 -6.31
N VAL A 69 -4.23 -6.41 -5.27
CA VAL A 69 -5.05 -5.49 -4.46
C VAL A 69 -4.18 -4.41 -3.80
N TRP A 70 -2.98 -4.76 -3.30
CA TRP A 70 -2.07 -3.75 -2.74
C TRP A 70 -1.61 -2.73 -3.79
N THR A 71 -1.29 -3.19 -5.01
CA THR A 71 -0.95 -2.30 -6.13
C THR A 71 -2.09 -1.35 -6.46
N GLU A 72 -3.32 -1.86 -6.53
CA GLU A 72 -4.51 -1.06 -6.81
C GLU A 72 -4.77 -0.01 -5.72
N ILE A 73 -4.58 -0.36 -4.45
CA ILE A 73 -4.68 0.58 -3.32
C ILE A 73 -3.63 1.69 -3.44
N LEU A 74 -2.38 1.35 -3.79
CA LEU A 74 -1.32 2.35 -3.98
C LEU A 74 -1.64 3.27 -5.17
N ASN A 75 -2.16 2.73 -6.27
CA ASN A 75 -2.60 3.52 -7.41
C ASN A 75 -3.78 4.43 -7.05
N HIS A 76 -4.76 3.90 -6.31
CA HIS A 76 -5.90 4.67 -5.80
C HIS A 76 -5.43 5.81 -4.90
N LYS A 77 -4.47 5.54 -3.99
CA LYS A 77 -3.82 6.57 -3.17
C LYS A 77 -3.22 7.67 -4.02
N ILE A 78 -2.50 7.33 -5.08
CA ILE A 78 -1.84 8.31 -5.97
C ILE A 78 -2.89 9.18 -6.68
N VAL A 79 -3.92 8.55 -7.26
CA VAL A 79 -4.98 9.25 -7.99
C VAL A 79 -5.76 10.17 -7.05
N THR A 80 -6.20 9.66 -5.90
CA THR A 80 -6.97 10.43 -4.92
C THR A 80 -6.13 11.54 -4.30
N SER A 81 -4.85 11.30 -4.01
CA SER A 81 -3.95 12.34 -3.50
C SER A 81 -3.79 13.50 -4.49
N LYS A 82 -3.66 13.19 -5.79
CA LYS A 82 -3.60 14.20 -6.85
C LYS A 82 -4.91 14.98 -6.95
N ALA A 83 -6.05 14.31 -6.89
CA ALA A 83 -7.36 14.95 -6.94
C ALA A 83 -7.61 15.89 -5.75
N LEU A 84 -7.11 15.56 -4.56
CA LEU A 84 -7.26 16.35 -3.34
C LEU A 84 -6.16 17.42 -3.16
N ASN A 85 -5.17 17.47 -4.06
CA ASN A 85 -3.96 18.30 -3.93
C ASN A 85 -3.25 18.14 -2.57
N ARG A 86 -3.28 16.93 -2.00
CA ARG A 86 -2.61 16.54 -0.75
C ARG A 86 -2.43 15.03 -0.68
N ASP A 87 -1.35 14.59 -0.05
CA ASP A 87 -1.12 13.16 0.18
C ASP A 87 -2.11 12.59 1.21
N ILE A 88 -2.74 11.45 0.90
CA ILE A 88 -3.54 10.66 1.85
C ILE A 88 -2.78 9.45 2.35
N ALA A 89 -3.10 8.97 3.56
CA ALA A 89 -2.47 7.78 4.11
C ALA A 89 -2.89 6.50 3.36
N ILE A 90 -2.01 5.49 3.27
CA ILE A 90 -2.35 4.18 2.66
C ILE A 90 -3.61 3.60 3.31
N LYS A 91 -3.76 3.68 4.64
CA LYS A 91 -4.98 3.21 5.34
C LYS A 91 -6.26 3.87 4.82
N VAL A 92 -6.22 5.19 4.58
CA VAL A 92 -7.39 5.93 4.06
C VAL A 92 -7.67 5.51 2.62
N ALA A 93 -6.63 5.40 1.80
CA ALA A 93 -6.76 4.92 0.43
C ALA A 93 -7.30 3.49 0.37
N ALA A 94 -6.87 2.60 1.27
CA ALA A 94 -7.35 1.23 1.36
C ALA A 94 -8.85 1.19 1.68
N LEU A 95 -9.29 1.91 2.70
CA LEU A 95 -10.71 2.00 3.06
C LEU A 95 -11.56 2.56 1.91
N ASP A 96 -11.12 3.67 1.31
CA ASP A 96 -11.83 4.31 0.20
C ASP A 96 -11.89 3.41 -1.04
N TYR A 97 -10.77 2.75 -1.38
CA TYR A 97 -10.70 1.78 -2.48
C TYR A 97 -11.68 0.62 -2.26
N ILE A 98 -11.74 0.07 -1.03
CA ILE A 98 -12.66 -1.02 -0.71
C ILE A 98 -14.12 -0.60 -0.88
N GLU A 99 -14.49 0.59 -0.43
CA GLU A 99 -15.87 1.08 -0.48
C GLU A 99 -16.30 1.52 -1.89
N THR A 100 -15.36 1.95 -2.74
CA THR A 100 -15.69 2.63 -4.00
C THR A 100 -15.30 1.88 -5.27
N VAL A 101 -14.28 1.02 -5.21
CA VAL A 101 -13.70 0.33 -6.38
C VAL A 101 -13.74 -1.17 -6.22
N TYR A 102 -13.37 -1.70 -5.05
CA TYR A 102 -13.31 -3.13 -4.81
C TYR A 102 -14.72 -3.73 -4.81
N LYS A 103 -15.05 -4.40 -5.91
CA LYS A 103 -16.24 -5.26 -5.94
C LYS A 103 -15.81 -6.59 -5.33
N ALA A 104 -16.28 -6.87 -4.11
CA ALA A 104 -16.13 -8.19 -3.50
C ALA A 104 -16.48 -9.26 -4.55
N ARG A 105 -15.50 -10.06 -4.94
CA ARG A 105 -15.67 -11.13 -5.93
C ARG A 105 -16.28 -12.36 -5.28
#